data_AF-A0AAN9HRQ5-F1
#
_entry.id   AF-A0AAN9HRQ5-F1
#
_cell.length_a   1.000
_cell.length_b   1.000
_cell.length_c   1.000
_cell.angle_alpha   90.00
_cell.angle_beta   90.00
_cell.angle_gamma   90.00
#
_symmetry.space_group_name_H-M   'P 1'
#
loop_
_entity.id
_entity.type
_entity.pdbx_description
1 polymer ?
#
loop_
_entity_poly.entity_id
_entity_poly.type
_entity_poly.pdbx_seq_one_letter_code
_entity_poly.pdbx_strand_id
1 'polypeptide(L)' 'MSELTLADRATIANMSPEYGATMGFFPVDHVTLQYLKLTGRSDETVTMIESYLRDNKLFVDYNEDGPPQY' A
#
# COMPACT_ATOMS: atom_id res chain seq x y z
N MET A 1 6.16 8.61 -2.65
CA MET A 1 4.79 8.08 -2.49
C MET A 1 4.19 8.28 -1.09
N SER A 2 4.99 8.62 -0.08
CA SER A 2 4.51 8.89 1.29
C SER A 2 3.48 10.03 1.42
N GLU A 3 3.38 10.94 0.44
CA GLU A 3 2.47 12.08 0.51
C GLU A 3 1.07 11.80 -0.05
N LEU A 4 0.87 10.70 -0.77
CA LEU A 4 -0.45 10.34 -1.32
C LEU A 4 -1.28 9.60 -0.27
N THR A 5 -2.48 10.12 0.00
CA THR A 5 -3.44 9.44 0.88
C THR A 5 -3.97 8.17 0.23
N LEU A 6 -4.57 7.27 1.01
CA LEU A 6 -5.17 6.06 0.44
C LEU A 6 -6.32 6.37 -0.54
N ALA A 7 -7.06 7.46 -0.31
CA ALA A 7 -8.13 7.90 -1.22
C ALA A 7 -7.57 8.37 -2.58
N ASP A 8 -6.44 9.08 -2.58
CA ASP A 8 -5.77 9.50 -3.81
C ASP A 8 -5.29 8.28 -4.62
N ARG A 9 -4.69 7.30 -3.92
CA ARG A 9 -4.24 6.04 -4.53
C ARG A 9 -5.39 5.28 -5.16
N ALA A 10 -6.52 5.16 -4.45
CA ALA A 10 -7.71 4.51 -4.98
C ALA A 10 -8.26 5.22 -6.22
N THR A 11 -8.27 6.56 -6.21
CA THR A 11 -8.72 7.37 -7.36
C THR A 11 -7.84 7.13 -8.59
N ILE A 12 -6.52 7.16 -8.44
CA ILE A 12 -5.57 6.90 -9.53
C ILE A 12 -5.68 5.47 -10.05
N ALA A 13 -5.79 4.49 -9.15
CA ALA A 13 -5.92 3.08 -9.52
C ALA A 13 -7.23 2.81 -10.27
N ASN A 14 -8.34 3.43 -9.86
CA ASN A 14 -9.63 3.29 -10.55
C ASN A 14 -9.59 3.82 -11.99
N MET A 15 -8.72 4.79 -12.28
CA MET A 15 -8.55 5.34 -13.62
C MET A 15 -7.63 4.51 -14.55
N SER A 16 -7.22 3.30 -14.16
CA SER A 16 -6.35 2.44 -14.99
C SER A 16 -6.84 2.25 -16.43
N PRO A 17 -8.15 2.02 -16.67
CA PRO A 17 -8.70 1.92 -18.02
C PRO A 17 -8.49 3.18 -18.87
N GLU A 18 -8.55 4.37 -18.26
CA GLU A 18 -8.52 5.67 -18.93
C GLU A 18 -7.15 6.02 -19.52
N TYR A 19 -6.06 5.52 -18.93
CA TYR A 19 -4.69 5.68 -19.46
C TYR A 19 -4.14 4.40 -20.11
N GLY A 20 -4.98 3.38 -20.33
CA GLY A 20 -4.64 2.17 -21.08
C GLY A 20 -3.73 1.18 -20.35
N ALA A 21 -3.56 1.31 -19.03
CA ALA A 21 -2.82 0.32 -18.25
C ALA A 21 -3.69 -0.88 -17.88
N THR A 22 -3.08 -2.06 -17.75
CA THR A 22 -3.77 -3.26 -17.27
C THR A 22 -4.21 -3.13 -15.80
N MET A 23 -3.39 -2.48 -14.96
CA MET A 23 -3.69 -2.20 -13.56
C MET A 23 -2.83 -1.05 -13.00
N GLY A 24 -3.37 -0.32 -12.03
CA GLY A 24 -2.64 0.62 -11.18
C GLY A 24 -2.32 -0.04 -9.83
N PHE A 25 -1.05 -0.31 -9.59
CA PHE A 25 -0.59 -1.00 -8.37
C PHE A 25 0.06 -0.02 -7.39
N PHE A 26 -0.42 -0.04 -6.15
CA PHE A 26 0.18 0.67 -5.03
C PHE A 26 0.59 -0.35 -3.97
N PRO A 27 1.90 -0.56 -3.72
CA PRO A 27 2.37 -1.49 -2.70
C PRO A 27 1.85 -1.17 -1.31
N VAL A 28 1.73 -2.19 -0.47
CA VAL A 28 1.32 -2.01 0.93
C VAL A 28 2.45 -1.33 1.70
N ASP A 29 2.07 -0.28 2.43
CA ASP A 29 2.95 0.55 3.25
C ASP A 29 2.27 0.93 4.58
N HIS A 30 2.93 1.80 5.35
CA HIS A 30 2.39 2.29 6.62
C HIS A 30 1.04 3.01 6.48
N VAL A 31 0.79 3.75 5.39
CA VAL A 31 -0.49 4.42 5.14
C VAL A 31 -1.61 3.39 5.00
N THR A 32 -1.33 2.28 4.32
CA THR A 32 -2.25 1.17 4.13
C THR A 32 -2.59 0.48 5.46
N LEU A 33 -1.59 0.21 6.30
CA LEU A 33 -1.81 -0.38 7.63
C LEU A 33 -2.63 0.54 8.55
N GLN A 34 -2.38 1.85 8.52
CA GLN A 34 -3.19 2.82 9.26
C GLN A 34 -4.65 2.82 8.81
N TYR A 35 -4.88 2.72 7.50
CA TYR A 35 -6.23 2.62 6.96
C TYR A 35 -6.95 1.33 7.40
N LEU A 36 -6.25 0.20 7.47
CA LEU A 36 -6.84 -1.04 7.99
C LEU A 36 -7.29 -0.89 9.45
N LYS A 37 -6.48 -0.23 10.29
CA LYS A 37 -6.88 0.10 11.68
C LYS A 37 -8.10 1.03 11.71
N LEU A 38 -8.07 2.10 10.93
CA LEU A 38 -9.16 3.09 10.85
C LEU A 38 -10.49 2.45 10.43
N THR A 39 -10.44 1.44 9.57
CA THR A 39 -11.62 0.70 9.08
C THR A 39 -12.00 -0.50 9.95
N GLY A 40 -11.46 -0.58 11.17
CA GLY A 40 -11.92 -1.50 12.21
C GLY A 40 -11.17 -2.83 12.30
N ARG A 41 -9.99 -2.99 11.68
CA ARG A 41 -9.16 -4.18 11.93
C ARG A 41 -8.47 -4.04 13.28
N SER A 42 -8.41 -5.13 14.04
CA SER A 42 -7.71 -5.16 15.33
C SER A 42 -6.21 -4.93 15.17
N ASP A 43 -5.56 -4.39 16.19
CA ASP A 43 -4.11 -4.22 16.20
C ASP A 43 -3.37 -5.55 15.97
N GLU A 44 -3.85 -6.64 16.59
CA GLU A 44 -3.30 -7.98 16.40
C GLU A 44 -3.33 -8.41 14.92
N THR A 45 -4.45 -8.19 14.24
CA THR A 45 -4.60 -8.52 12.82
C THR A 45 -3.64 -7.69 11.96
N VAL A 46 -3.52 -6.39 12.26
CA VAL A 46 -2.67 -5.48 11.49
C VAL A 46 -1.19 -5.82 11.68
N THR A 47 -0.77 -6.16 12.90
CA THR A 47 0.59 -6.63 13.19
C THR A 47 0.89 -7.94 12.48
N MET A 48 -0.04 -8.90 12.47
CA MET A 48 0.11 -10.14 11.72
C MET A 48 0.27 -9.88 10.21
N ILE A 49 -0.55 -9.01 9.65
CA ILE A 49 -0.47 -8.61 8.23
C ILE A 49 0.89 -7.97 7.93
N GLU A 50 1.36 -7.05 8.75
CA GLU A 50 2.65 -6.40 8.56
C GLU A 50 3.81 -7.40 8.59
N SER A 51 3.84 -8.29 9.59
CA SER A 51 4.88 -9.33 9.70
C SER A 51 4.92 -10.19 8.45
N TYR A 52 3.76 -10.70 8.02
CA TYR A 52 3.64 -11.51 6.83
C TYR A 52 4.17 -10.80 5.58
N LEU A 53 3.79 -9.53 5.38
CA LEU A 53 4.20 -8.75 4.20
C LEU A 53 5.71 -8.47 4.22
N ARG A 54 6.29 -8.16 5.38
CA ARG A 54 7.74 -7.93 5.53
C ARG A 54 8.55 -9.20 5.28
N ASP A 55 8.09 -10.34 5.81
CA ASP A 55 8.74 -11.64 5.61
C ASP A 55 8.76 -12.03 4.12
N ASN A 56 7.71 -11.68 3.39
CA ASN A 56 7.55 -11.97 1.96
C ASN A 56 8.06 -10.87 1.02
N LYS A 57 8.67 -9.79 1.54
CA LYS A 57 9.15 -8.65 0.72
C LYS A 57 8.04 -7.97 -0.10
N LEU A 58 6.83 -7.94 0.45
CA LEU A 58 5.64 -7.29 -0.13
C LEU A 58 5.26 -5.99 0.58
N PHE A 59 5.97 -5.64 1.65
CA PHE A 59 5.84 -4.37 2.34
C PHE A 59 6.88 -3.39 1.80
N VAL A 60 6.46 -2.15 1.52
CA VAL A 60 7.35 -1.06 1.10
C VAL A 60 7.41 -0.01 2.19
N ASP A 61 8.61 0.26 2.67
CA ASP A 61 8.92 1.41 3.50
C ASP A 61 9.67 2.45 2.65
N TYR A 62 8.97 3.50 2.22
CA TYR A 62 9.56 4.53 1.36
C TYR A 62 10.70 5.35 2.00
N ASN A 63 10.95 5.19 3.32
CA ASN A 63 12.07 5.82 3.99
C ASN A 63 13.33 4.93 3.99
N GLU A 64 13.15 3.61 3.96
CA GLU A 64 14.23 2.63 4.06
C GLU A 64 14.54 1.97 2.70
N ASP A 65 13.51 1.75 1.89
CA ASP A 65 13.60 1.09 0.60
C ASP A 65 13.96 2.08 -0.51
N GLY A 66 14.96 1.71 -1.30
CA GLY A 66 15.22 2.35 -2.58
C GLY A 66 14.06 2.17 -3.56
N PRO A 67 13.98 2.98 -4.63
CA PRO A 67 12.93 2.80 -5.63
C PRO A 67 13.00 1.36 -6.19
N PRO A 68 11.86 0.67 -6.34
CA PRO A 68 11.84 -0.64 -6.98
C PRO A 68 12.45 -0.54 -8.39
N GLN A 69 13.20 -1.57 -8.79
CA GLN A 69 13.65 -1.71 -10.17
C GLN A 69 12.47 -2.19 -11.02
N TYR A 70 12.07 -1.37 -11.98
CA TYR A 70 11.03 -1.65 -12.96
C TYR A 70 11.62 -2.09 -14.31
#